data_AF-A0A3D2M9V5-F1
#
_entry.id   AF-A0A3D2M9V5-F1
#
_cell.length_a   1.000
_cell.length_b   1.000
_cell.length_c   1.000
_cell.angle_alpha   90.00
_cell.angle_beta   90.00
_cell.angle_gamma   90.00
#
_symmetry.space_group_name_H-M   'P 1'
#
loop_
_entity.id
_entity.type
_entity.pdbx_description
1 polymer ?
#
loop_
_entity_poly.entity_id
_entity_poly.type
_entity_poly.pdbx_seq_one_letter_code
_entity_poly.pdbx_strand_id
1 'polypeptide(L)'
;MKKFFFASWGALSLLLAGAAISAFWLAPSLARGFFLLLVGYYAFCFFHLIRAAFQPWGLLGPHRRAGYWICLMPLPLPLLPLQTAYEVWARGAYVVDPDAFVGLGDFFVRQLLVWLQELVGHLGPLMVLLAIGLGMPLLLLRLLRSQVAR
;
A
#
# COMPACT_ATOMS: atom_id res chain seq x y z
N MET A 1 10.97 -13.38 25.85
CA MET A 1 10.24 -13.42 24.56
C MET A 1 9.91 -12.03 24.01
N LYS A 2 9.13 -11.18 24.69
CA LYS A 2 8.76 -9.83 24.20
C LYS A 2 9.95 -8.92 23.82
N LYS A 3 11.00 -8.85 24.65
CA LYS A 3 12.21 -8.05 24.38
C LYS A 3 12.97 -8.52 23.13
N PHE A 4 13.06 -9.84 22.94
CA PHE A 4 13.71 -10.45 21.77
C PHE A 4 12.93 -10.15 20.48
N PHE A 5 11.60 -10.19 20.54
CA PHE A 5 10.75 -9.81 19.41
C PHE A 5 10.94 -8.34 19.02
N PHE A 6 10.93 -7.40 19.98
CA PHE A 6 11.20 -5.99 19.69
C PHE A 6 12.62 -5.75 19.18
N ALA A 7 13.61 -6.46 19.71
CA ALA A 7 15.00 -6.35 19.27
C ALA A 7 15.17 -6.85 17.82
N SER A 8 14.60 -8.01 17.49
CA SER A 8 14.63 -8.55 16.13
C SER A 8 13.85 -7.67 15.15
N TRP A 9 12.66 -7.19 15.51
CA TRP A 9 11.91 -6.23 14.71
C TRP A 9 12.67 -4.92 14.49
N GLY A 10 13.30 -4.38 15.55
CA GLY A 10 14.11 -3.18 15.48
C GLY A 10 15.32 -3.36 14.57
N ALA A 11 16.04 -4.48 14.69
CA ALA A 11 17.18 -4.80 13.84
C ALA A 11 16.78 -4.92 12.36
N LEU A 12 15.70 -5.64 12.05
CA LEU A 12 15.18 -5.76 10.69
C LEU A 12 14.74 -4.41 10.12
N SER A 13 14.03 -3.60 10.92
CA SER A 13 13.60 -2.26 10.51
C SER A 13 14.79 -1.34 10.25
N LEU A 14 15.85 -1.45 11.06
CA LEU A 14 17.06 -0.65 10.94
C LEU A 14 17.88 -1.06 9.70
N LEU A 15 17.97 -2.36 9.40
CA LEU A 15 18.56 -2.86 8.16
C LEU A 15 17.79 -2.38 6.93
N LEU A 16 16.46 -2.45 6.97
CA LEU A 16 15.60 -2.00 5.86
C LEU A 16 15.73 -0.48 5.64
N ALA A 17 15.70 0.30 6.72
CA ALA A 17 15.90 1.74 6.68
C ALA A 17 17.31 2.09 6.19
N GLY A 18 18.34 1.39 6.66
CA GLY A 18 19.72 1.57 6.21
C GLY A 18 19.88 1.30 4.71
N ALA A 19 19.26 0.23 4.20
CA ALA A 19 19.24 -0.07 2.77
C ALA A 19 18.48 0.99 1.95
N ALA A 20 17.37 1.50 2.47
CA ALA A 20 16.61 2.56 1.80
C ALA A 20 17.38 3.90 1.77
N ILE A 21 18.02 4.26 2.89
CA ILE A 21 18.86 5.47 3.00
C ILE A 21 20.07 5.35 2.08
N SER A 22 20.75 4.21 2.06
CA SER A 22 21.92 4.01 1.19
C SER A 22 21.52 4.06 -0.28
N ALA A 23 20.40 3.44 -0.67
CA ALA A 23 19.88 3.52 -2.02
C ALA A 23 19.55 4.96 -2.43
N PHE A 24 18.97 5.75 -1.53
CA PHE A 24 18.68 7.17 -1.78
C PHE A 24 19.97 8.00 -1.88
N TRP A 25 20.94 7.76 -1.00
CA TRP A 25 22.21 8.49 -0.97
C TRP A 25 23.06 8.23 -2.23
N LEU A 26 23.07 6.98 -2.71
CA LEU A 26 23.86 6.57 -3.88
C LEU A 26 23.30 7.12 -5.20
N ALA A 27 21.98 7.26 -5.32
CA ALA A 27 21.41 8.04 -6.41
C ALA A 27 20.08 8.65 -5.95
N PRO A 28 20.04 9.96 -5.65
CA PRO A 28 18.84 10.61 -5.19
C PRO A 28 17.82 10.69 -6.33
N SER A 29 16.61 10.20 -6.07
CA SER A 29 15.48 10.32 -7.00
C SER A 29 14.17 10.41 -6.21
N LEU A 30 13.13 11.01 -6.83
CA LEU A 30 11.81 11.09 -6.21
C LEU A 30 11.25 9.70 -5.86
N ALA A 31 11.45 8.72 -6.73
CA ALA A 31 11.04 7.34 -6.50
C ALA A 31 11.73 6.73 -5.27
N ARG A 32 13.03 6.96 -5.10
CA ARG A 32 13.79 6.46 -3.94
C ARG A 32 13.47 7.24 -2.66
N GLY A 33 13.16 8.53 -2.77
CA GLY A 33 12.66 9.33 -1.65
C GLY A 33 11.29 8.85 -1.17
N PHE A 34 10.40 8.51 -2.10
CA PHE A 34 9.11 7.90 -1.79
C PHE A 34 9.27 6.52 -1.17
N PHE A 35 10.17 5.68 -1.69
CA PHE A 35 10.49 4.39 -1.10
C PHE A 35 11.01 4.52 0.35
N LEU A 36 11.88 5.50 0.61
CA LEU A 36 12.37 5.79 1.96
C LEU A 36 11.23 6.20 2.91
N LEU A 37 10.33 7.08 2.46
CA LEU A 37 9.12 7.45 3.21
C LEU A 37 8.23 6.23 3.49
N LEU A 38 8.07 5.35 2.51
CA LEU A 38 7.28 4.12 2.64
C LEU A 38 7.87 3.18 3.69
N VAL A 39 9.20 3.01 3.69
CA VAL A 39 9.92 2.23 4.72
C VAL A 39 9.70 2.82 6.12
N GLY A 40 9.82 4.14 6.26
CA GLY A 40 9.53 4.83 7.53
C GLY A 40 8.07 4.67 7.97
N TYR A 41 7.13 4.80 7.03
CA TYR A 41 5.71 4.62 7.27
C TYR A 41 5.37 3.22 7.78
N TYR A 42 5.90 2.17 7.14
CA TYR A 42 5.68 0.79 7.56
C TYR A 42 6.32 0.50 8.91
N ALA A 43 7.55 0.95 9.15
CA ALA A 43 8.20 0.82 10.45
C ALA A 43 7.36 1.47 11.56
N PHE A 44 6.83 2.67 11.31
CA PHE A 44 5.96 3.35 12.26
C PHE A 44 4.66 2.58 12.54
N CYS A 45 3.96 2.12 11.49
CA CYS A 45 2.71 1.37 11.64
C CYS A 45 2.92 0.03 12.37
N PHE A 46 3.96 -0.73 12.00
CA PHE A 46 4.29 -1.99 12.67
C PHE A 46 4.68 -1.77 14.13
N PHE A 47 5.48 -0.75 14.45
CA PHE A 47 5.83 -0.43 15.83
C PHE A 47 4.59 -0.24 16.70
N HIS A 48 3.65 0.56 16.24
CA HIS A 48 2.42 0.84 16.97
C HIS A 48 1.47 -0.36 17.03
N LEU A 49 1.41 -1.18 15.97
CA LEU A 49 0.67 -2.45 15.98
C LEU A 49 1.22 -3.40 17.04
N ILE A 50 2.54 -3.58 17.07
CA ILE A 50 3.23 -4.42 18.04
C ILE A 50 2.99 -3.86 19.45
N ARG A 51 3.11 -2.54 19.65
CA ARG A 51 2.81 -1.90 20.94
C ARG A 51 1.38 -2.18 21.40
N ALA A 52 0.40 -2.11 20.49
CA ALA A 52 -1.00 -2.39 20.78
C ALA A 52 -1.26 -3.89 21.08
N ALA A 53 -0.56 -4.80 20.42
CA ALA A 53 -0.69 -6.24 20.62
C ALA A 53 -0.09 -6.72 21.96
N PHE A 54 0.97 -6.06 22.43
CA PHE A 54 1.71 -6.45 23.63
C PHE A 54 1.30 -5.71 24.93
N GLN A 55 0.26 -4.89 24.91
CA GLN A 55 -0.32 -4.29 26.12
C GLN A 55 -1.37 -5.22 26.76
N PRO A 56 -1.43 -5.31 28.10
CA PRO A 56 -2.34 -6.21 28.79
C PRO A 56 -3.79 -5.82 28.56
N TRP A 57 -4.66 -6.84 28.43
CA TRP A 57 -6.04 -6.73 27.98
C TRP A 57 -6.92 -5.81 28.83
N GLY A 58 -6.56 -5.56 30.10
CA GLY A 58 -7.29 -4.70 31.02
C GLY A 58 -6.87 -3.22 31.07
N LEU A 59 -5.76 -2.83 30.43
CA LEU A 59 -5.24 -1.44 30.43
C LEU A 59 -5.66 -0.64 29.19
N LEU A 60 -6.25 -1.31 28.21
CA LEU A 60 -6.80 -0.71 26.99
C LEU A 60 -8.28 -1.09 26.96
N GLY A 61 -9.15 -0.20 27.46
CA GLY A 61 -10.60 -0.33 27.30
C GLY A 61 -11.03 -0.25 25.82
N PRO A 62 -12.08 0.52 25.44
CA PRO A 62 -12.53 0.68 24.04
C PRO A 62 -11.45 1.16 23.03
N HIS A 63 -10.25 1.48 23.51
CA HIS A 63 -9.12 2.07 22.80
C HIS A 63 -8.13 1.05 22.20
N ARG A 64 -8.53 -0.21 22.00
CA ARG A 64 -7.68 -1.23 21.35
C ARG A 64 -7.55 -0.94 19.85
N ARG A 65 -6.74 0.05 19.48
CA ARG A 65 -6.50 0.55 18.10
C ARG A 65 -5.67 -0.40 17.23
N ALA A 66 -5.61 -1.70 17.52
CA ALA A 66 -4.89 -2.65 16.68
C ALA A 66 -5.49 -2.70 15.26
N GLY A 67 -6.83 -2.72 15.16
CA GLY A 67 -7.53 -2.63 13.88
C GLY A 67 -7.21 -1.36 13.09
N TYR A 68 -7.05 -0.23 13.78
CA TYR A 68 -6.64 1.05 13.17
C TYR A 68 -5.27 0.94 12.49
N TRP A 69 -4.28 0.34 13.15
CA TRP A 69 -2.94 0.16 12.56
C TRP A 69 -2.93 -0.88 11.44
N ILE A 70 -3.76 -1.93 11.55
CA ILE A 70 -3.98 -2.91 10.46
C ILE A 70 -4.61 -2.23 9.24
N CYS A 71 -5.56 -1.31 9.40
CA CYS A 71 -6.17 -0.57 8.31
C CYS A 71 -5.24 0.46 7.65
N LEU A 72 -4.24 0.96 8.38
CA LEU A 72 -3.23 1.87 7.83
C LEU A 72 -2.19 1.12 6.96
N MET A 73 -1.76 -0.08 7.36
CA MET A 73 -0.78 -0.85 6.58
C MET A 73 -1.10 -1.00 5.07
N PRO A 74 -2.34 -1.29 4.65
CA PRO A 74 -2.68 -1.42 3.23
C PRO A 74 -2.90 -0.08 2.53
N LEU A 75 -2.91 1.07 3.22
CA LEU A 75 -3.21 2.38 2.64
C LEU A 75 -2.34 2.77 1.41
N PRO A 76 -1.04 2.41 1.33
CA PRO A 76 -0.24 2.66 0.14
C PRO A 76 -0.42 1.61 -0.97
N LEU A 77 -0.97 0.42 -0.70
CA LEU A 77 -1.23 -0.61 -1.72
C LEU A 77 -2.20 -0.19 -2.82
N PRO A 78 -3.33 0.50 -2.56
CA PRO A 78 -4.20 0.95 -3.63
C PRO A 78 -3.56 2.03 -4.50
N LEU A 79 -2.40 2.61 -4.15
CA LEU A 79 -1.67 3.51 -5.04
C LEU A 79 -0.96 2.77 -6.19
N LEU A 80 -0.81 1.44 -6.12
CA LEU A 80 -0.21 0.63 -7.20
C LEU A 80 -0.96 0.77 -8.54
N PRO A 81 -2.31 0.69 -8.58
CA PRO A 81 -3.11 1.03 -9.75
C PRO A 81 -2.75 2.35 -10.45
N LEU A 82 -2.41 3.41 -9.69
CA LEU A 82 -2.03 4.70 -10.26
C LEU A 82 -0.69 4.64 -10.98
N GLN A 83 0.28 3.88 -10.44
CA GLN A 83 1.55 3.67 -11.11
C GLN A 83 1.35 2.91 -12.43
N THR A 84 0.53 1.85 -12.41
CA THR A 84 0.20 1.11 -13.64
C THR A 84 -0.54 1.99 -14.65
N ALA A 85 -1.41 2.88 -14.19
CA ALA A 85 -2.12 3.82 -15.05
C ALA A 85 -1.15 4.81 -15.72
N TYR A 86 -0.17 5.32 -14.98
CA TYR A 86 0.89 6.19 -15.52
C TYR A 86 1.74 5.47 -16.58
N GLU A 87 2.13 4.22 -16.34
CA GLU A 87 2.91 3.43 -17.30
C GLU A 87 2.12 3.15 -18.59
N VAL A 88 0.83 2.85 -18.47
CA VAL A 88 -0.10 2.68 -19.60
C VAL A 88 -0.27 3.99 -20.37
N TRP A 89 -0.43 5.12 -19.66
CA TRP A 89 -0.50 6.45 -20.27
C TRP A 89 0.77 6.78 -21.06
N ALA A 90 1.95 6.54 -20.47
CA ALA A 90 3.24 6.79 -21.10
C ALA A 90 3.47 5.92 -22.35
N ARG A 91 2.93 4.69 -22.38
CA ARG A 91 3.00 3.77 -23.52
C ARG A 91 1.92 4.02 -24.58
N GLY A 92 0.94 4.88 -24.28
CA GLY A 92 -0.17 5.20 -25.18
C GLY A 92 -1.16 4.06 -25.43
N ALA A 93 -0.97 2.88 -24.83
CA ALA A 93 -1.86 1.73 -24.99
C ALA A 93 -1.71 0.75 -23.83
N TYR A 94 -2.79 0.03 -23.52
CA TYR A 94 -2.75 -1.13 -22.64
C TYR A 94 -2.21 -2.32 -23.45
N VAL A 95 -0.98 -2.75 -23.17
CA VAL A 95 -0.37 -3.93 -23.80
C VAL A 95 -0.61 -5.11 -22.89
N VAL A 96 -1.48 -6.03 -23.31
CA VAL A 96 -1.71 -7.29 -22.62
C VAL A 96 -0.60 -8.25 -23.03
N ASP A 97 0.27 -8.61 -22.09
CA ASP A 97 1.28 -9.65 -22.31
C ASP A 97 0.57 -11.02 -22.36
N PRO A 98 0.57 -11.71 -23.52
CA PRO A 98 -0.18 -12.96 -23.71
C PRO A 98 0.36 -14.12 -22.87
N ASP A 99 1.60 -14.04 -22.39
CA ASP A 99 2.28 -15.11 -21.66
C ASP A 99 2.20 -14.96 -20.13
N ALA A 100 1.54 -13.92 -19.63
CA ALA A 100 1.34 -13.76 -18.20
C ALA A 100 0.36 -14.82 -17.68
N PHE A 101 0.83 -15.71 -16.80
CA PHE A 101 -0.01 -16.70 -16.12
C PHE A 101 -0.97 -15.99 -15.16
N VAL A 102 -2.26 -16.02 -15.47
CA VAL A 102 -3.29 -15.14 -14.87
C VAL A 102 -4.38 -15.99 -14.26
N GLY A 103 -4.61 -15.85 -12.96
CA GLY A 103 -5.71 -16.53 -12.26
C GLY A 103 -7.09 -16.07 -12.74
N LEU A 104 -8.13 -16.89 -12.50
CA LEU A 104 -9.51 -16.65 -12.97
C LEU A 104 -10.07 -15.24 -12.66
N GLY A 105 -9.80 -14.70 -11.47
CA GLY A 105 -10.24 -13.34 -11.12
C GLY A 105 -9.53 -12.25 -11.92
N ASP A 106 -8.28 -12.51 -12.29
CA ASP A 106 -7.41 -11.60 -13.03
C ASP A 106 -7.77 -11.59 -14.53
N PHE A 107 -8.36 -12.68 -15.03
CA PHE A 107 -9.00 -12.75 -16.36
C PHE A 107 -10.22 -11.82 -16.48
N PHE A 108 -11.12 -11.81 -15.49
CA PHE A 108 -12.30 -10.92 -15.53
C PHE A 108 -11.92 -9.45 -15.47
N VAL A 109 -10.96 -9.11 -14.61
CA VAL A 109 -10.44 -7.74 -14.51
C VAL A 109 -9.77 -7.32 -15.81
N ARG A 110 -8.96 -8.20 -16.43
CA ARG A 110 -8.36 -7.96 -17.74
C ARG A 110 -9.40 -7.75 -18.83
N GLN A 111 -10.41 -8.60 -18.91
CA GLN A 111 -11.47 -8.49 -19.91
C GLN A 111 -12.26 -7.18 -19.76
N LEU A 112 -12.54 -6.78 -18.52
CA LEU A 112 -13.20 -5.51 -18.23
C LEU A 112 -12.36 -4.32 -18.69
N LEU A 113 -11.05 -4.33 -18.44
CA LEU A 113 -10.15 -3.24 -18.85
C LEU A 113 -10.01 -3.14 -20.38
N VAL A 114 -9.92 -4.27 -21.08
CA VAL A 114 -9.91 -4.31 -22.56
C VAL A 114 -11.21 -3.76 -23.12
N TRP A 115 -12.35 -4.20 -22.60
CA TRP A 115 -13.66 -3.71 -23.02
C TRP A 115 -13.82 -2.21 -22.78
N LEU A 116 -13.31 -1.71 -21.65
CA LEU A 116 -13.33 -0.28 -21.34
C LEU A 116 -12.44 0.54 -22.30
N GLN A 117 -11.33 -0.04 -22.73
CA GLN A 117 -10.45 0.57 -23.74
C GLN A 117 -11.11 0.65 -25.11
N GLU A 118 -11.86 -0.38 -25.50
CA GLU A 118 -12.60 -0.38 -26.77
C GLU A 118 -13.69 0.69 -26.81
N LEU A 119 -14.33 0.96 -25.66
CA LEU A 119 -15.43 1.92 -25.56
C LEU A 119 -14.99 3.39 -25.47
N VAL A 120 -13.97 3.68 -24.67
CA VAL A 120 -13.59 5.06 -24.28
C VAL A 120 -12.16 5.39 -24.72
N GLY A 121 -11.51 4.49 -25.46
CA GLY A 121 -10.09 4.57 -25.76
C GLY A 121 -9.23 4.36 -24.50
N HIS A 122 -7.96 4.73 -24.58
CA HIS A 122 -6.97 4.48 -23.51
C HIS A 122 -7.31 5.20 -22.19
N LEU A 123 -8.18 6.22 -22.23
CA LEU A 123 -8.65 6.97 -21.06
C LEU A 123 -9.57 6.16 -20.14
N GLY A 124 -10.33 5.20 -20.67
CA GLY A 124 -11.26 4.39 -19.87
C GLY A 124 -10.55 3.65 -18.73
N PRO A 125 -9.60 2.74 -19.04
CA PRO A 125 -8.84 2.00 -18.03
C PRO A 125 -8.11 2.92 -17.04
N LEU A 126 -7.57 4.03 -17.53
CA LEU A 126 -6.90 5.07 -16.75
C LEU A 126 -7.81 5.66 -15.66
N MET A 127 -9.06 6.00 -16.01
CA MET A 127 -10.04 6.56 -15.08
C MET A 127 -10.43 5.55 -14.00
N VAL A 128 -10.57 4.27 -14.33
CA VAL A 128 -10.90 3.22 -13.34
C VAL A 128 -9.74 2.98 -12.39
N LEU A 129 -8.51 2.89 -12.90
CA LEU A 129 -7.33 2.73 -12.05
C LEU A 129 -7.11 3.94 -11.14
N LEU A 130 -7.38 5.15 -11.63
CA LEU A 130 -7.32 6.39 -10.85
C LEU A 130 -8.43 6.44 -9.78
N ALA A 131 -9.65 6.05 -10.13
CA ALA A 131 -10.77 5.97 -9.19
C ALA A 131 -10.51 4.95 -8.07
N ILE A 132 -9.96 3.78 -8.40
CA ILE A 132 -9.56 2.78 -7.40
C ILE A 132 -8.41 3.32 -6.56
N GLY A 133 -7.39 3.88 -7.21
CA GLY A 133 -6.18 4.29 -6.52
C GLY A 133 -6.33 5.49 -5.60
N LEU A 134 -7.28 6.38 -5.86
CA LEU A 134 -7.64 7.48 -4.96
C LEU A 134 -8.82 7.14 -4.05
N GLY A 135 -9.81 6.39 -4.56
CA GLY A 135 -11.03 6.06 -3.84
C GLY A 135 -10.81 5.10 -2.68
N MET A 136 -9.99 4.06 -2.88
CA MET A 136 -9.69 3.08 -1.82
C MET A 136 -8.95 3.66 -0.61
N PRO A 137 -7.89 4.48 -0.76
CA PRO A 137 -7.27 5.15 0.38
C PRO A 137 -8.25 6.07 1.11
N LEU A 138 -9.10 6.80 0.39
CA LEU A 138 -10.13 7.67 1.00
C LEU A 138 -11.18 6.88 1.76
N LEU A 139 -11.62 5.73 1.21
CA LEU A 139 -12.52 4.82 1.88
C LEU A 139 -11.88 4.23 3.14
N LEU A 140 -10.63 3.78 3.07
CA LEU A 140 -9.87 3.28 4.21
C LEU A 140 -9.71 4.36 5.28
N LEU A 141 -9.42 5.60 4.91
CA LEU A 141 -9.37 6.75 5.84
C LEU A 141 -10.73 7.04 6.47
N ARG A 142 -11.83 6.92 5.71
CA ARG A 142 -13.18 7.10 6.24
C ARG A 142 -13.56 5.99 7.22
N LEU A 143 -13.24 4.74 6.88
CA LEU A 143 -13.41 3.59 7.77
C LEU A 143 -12.56 3.78 9.03
N LEU A 144 -11.31 4.22 8.90
CA LEU A 144 -10.42 4.55 10.00
C LEU A 144 -11.05 5.59 10.96
N ARG A 145 -11.67 6.65 10.42
CA ARG A 145 -12.39 7.65 11.23
C ARG A 145 -13.60 7.07 11.96
N SER A 146 -14.32 6.13 11.35
CA SER A 146 -15.47 5.47 12.00
C SER A 146 -15.06 4.48 13.11
N GLN A 147 -13.84 3.94 13.05
CA GLN A 147 -13.27 3.08 14.08
C GLN A 147 -12.75 3.88 15.30
N VAL A 148 -12.71 5.21 15.23
CA VAL A 148 -12.48 6.09 16.38
C VAL A 148 -13.83 6.30 17.08
N ALA A 149 -14.20 5.37 17.95
CA ALA A 149 -15.36 5.55 18.83
C ALA A 149 -15.14 6.77 19.75
N ARG A 150 -16.18 7.61 19.89
CA ARG A 150 -16.32 8.66 20.89
C ARG A 150 -16.25 8.08 22.31
#